data_AF-A0A1E5NXT4-F1
#
_entry.id   AF-A0A1E5NXT4-F1
#
_cell.length_a   1.000
_cell.length_b   1.000
_cell.length_c   1.000
_cell.angle_alpha   90.00
_cell.angle_beta   90.00
_cell.angle_gamma   90.00
#
_symmetry.space_group_name_H-M   'P 1'
#
loop_
_entity.id
_entity.type
_entity.pdbx_description
1 polymer ?
#
loop_
_entity_poly.entity_id
_entity_poly.type
_entity_poly.pdbx_seq_one_letter_code
_entity_poly.pdbx_strand_id
1 'polypeptide(L)'
;MPTNTSVNATPSDHQGELLIAALAHSSHRVPGAKGRTLDIMARRQWVKEHTSTGRLASTVRDYPGFTHFRLTHLGVNAARRVQALRDGRP
;
A
#
# COMPACT_ATOMS: atom_id res chain seq x y z
N MET A 1 15.53 11.09 -3.25
CA MET A 1 14.24 11.53 -3.85
C MET A 1 13.81 10.47 -4.86
N PRO A 2 12.75 9.67 -4.61
CA PRO A 2 12.18 8.82 -5.65
C PRO A 2 11.66 9.72 -6.79
N THR A 3 12.09 9.46 -8.03
CA THR A 3 11.62 10.19 -9.20
C THR A 3 10.13 9.93 -9.40
N ASN A 4 9.38 10.98 -9.78
CA ASN A 4 7.91 10.99 -9.93
C ASN A 4 7.38 9.82 -10.79
N THR A 5 8.19 9.32 -11.72
CA THR A 5 7.94 8.13 -12.55
C THR A 5 7.76 6.83 -11.76
N SER A 6 8.46 6.66 -10.64
CA SER A 6 8.40 5.44 -9.83
C SER A 6 7.11 5.31 -9.01
N VAL A 7 6.52 6.45 -8.63
CA VAL A 7 5.32 6.53 -7.79
C VAL A 7 4.05 6.26 -8.60
N ASN A 8 4.01 6.70 -9.86
CA ASN A 8 2.89 6.54 -10.78
C ASN A 8 2.95 5.25 -11.62
N ALA A 9 3.89 4.35 -11.33
CA ALA A 9 4.07 3.13 -12.10
C ALA A 9 2.84 2.21 -12.00
N THR A 10 2.48 1.51 -13.08
CA THR A 10 1.38 0.54 -13.02
C THR A 10 1.71 -0.59 -12.02
N PRO A 11 0.81 -0.95 -11.09
CA PRO A 11 0.98 -2.14 -10.24
C PRO A 11 1.03 -3.40 -11.09
N SER A 12 1.84 -4.39 -10.70
CA SER A 12 1.71 -5.74 -11.27
C SER A 12 0.40 -6.39 -10.82
N ASP A 13 -0.03 -7.48 -11.44
CA ASP A 13 -1.30 -8.15 -11.09
C ASP A 13 -1.38 -8.51 -9.61
N HIS A 14 -0.33 -9.12 -9.07
CA HIS A 14 -0.25 -9.46 -7.65
C HIS A 14 -0.27 -8.22 -6.74
N GLN A 15 0.41 -7.13 -7.12
CA GLN A 15 0.34 -5.88 -6.36
C GLN A 15 -1.07 -5.27 -6.43
N GLY A 16 -1.71 -5.33 -7.59
CA GLY A 16 -3.07 -4.89 -7.82
C GLY A 16 -4.07 -5.63 -6.95
N GLU A 17 -3.94 -6.94 -6.82
CA GLU A 17 -4.76 -7.75 -5.91
C GLU A 17 -4.60 -7.31 -4.45
N LEU A 18 -3.36 -7.11 -4.00
CA LEU A 18 -3.09 -6.65 -2.64
C LEU A 18 -3.67 -5.24 -2.40
N LEU A 19 -3.56 -4.35 -3.38
CA LEU A 19 -4.11 -2.99 -3.31
C LEU A 19 -5.65 -3.00 -3.25
N ILE A 20 -6.30 -3.81 -4.08
CA ILE A 20 -7.76 -3.96 -4.08
C ILE A 20 -8.24 -4.61 -2.78
N ALA A 21 -7.58 -5.67 -2.33
CA ALA A 21 -7.90 -6.33 -1.07
C ALA A 21 -7.72 -5.37 0.12
N ALA A 22 -6.68 -4.53 0.09
CA ALA A 22 -6.49 -3.50 1.10
C ALA A 22 -7.58 -2.43 1.03
N LEU A 23 -8.02 -2.03 -0.17
CA LEU A 23 -9.09 -1.05 -0.37
C LEU A 23 -10.44 -1.53 0.20
N ALA A 24 -10.72 -2.83 0.13
CA ALA A 24 -11.92 -3.43 0.71
C ALA A 24 -11.91 -3.46 2.25
N HIS A 25 -10.74 -3.31 2.87
CA HIS A 25 -10.61 -3.30 4.32
C HIS A 25 -10.89 -1.90 4.89
N SER A 26 -11.71 -1.79 5.94
CA SER A 26 -12.12 -0.51 6.54
C SER A 26 -10.93 0.36 7.00
N SER A 27 -9.85 -0.26 7.44
CA SER A 27 -8.60 0.40 7.85
C SER A 27 -7.54 0.50 6.75
N HIS A 28 -7.89 0.22 5.49
CA HIS A 28 -6.99 0.15 4.35
C HIS A 28 -5.75 -0.75 4.57
N ARG A 29 -5.88 -1.81 5.36
CA ARG A 29 -4.76 -2.65 5.77
C ARG A 29 -4.38 -3.60 4.63
N VAL A 30 -3.09 -3.66 4.32
CA VAL A 30 -2.57 -4.61 3.33
C VAL A 30 -2.57 -6.01 3.95
N PRO A 31 -3.16 -7.02 3.28
CA PRO A 31 -3.12 -8.39 3.75
C PRO A 31 -1.69 -8.95 3.67
N GLY A 32 -1.44 -10.12 4.27
CA GLY A 32 -0.10 -10.71 4.41
C GLY A 32 0.68 -10.86 3.11
N ALA A 33 1.41 -9.81 2.73
CA ALA A 33 2.22 -9.75 1.53
C ALA A 33 3.68 -10.11 1.86
N LYS A 34 4.40 -10.66 0.87
CA LYS A 34 5.83 -10.93 1.01
C LYS A 34 6.60 -9.61 1.23
N GLY A 35 7.64 -9.64 2.06
CA GLY A 35 8.44 -8.45 2.40
C GLY A 35 8.92 -7.66 1.18
N ARG A 36 9.45 -8.35 0.16
CA ARG A 36 9.88 -7.71 -1.10
C ARG A 36 8.75 -6.94 -1.82
N THR A 37 7.52 -7.46 -1.79
CA THR A 37 6.37 -6.77 -2.39
C THR A 37 6.04 -5.51 -1.62
N LEU A 38 6.04 -5.58 -0.28
CA LEU A 38 5.82 -4.43 0.60
C LEU A 38 6.91 -3.36 0.41
N ASP A 39 8.18 -3.75 0.26
CA ASP A 39 9.28 -2.82 0.00
C ASP A 39 9.08 -2.04 -1.31
N ILE A 40 8.65 -2.73 -2.37
CA ILE A 40 8.36 -2.08 -3.65
C ILE A 40 7.18 -1.12 -3.48
N MET A 41 6.08 -1.57 -2.87
CA MET A 41 4.90 -0.73 -2.66
C MET A 41 5.21 0.48 -1.77
N ALA A 42 6.07 0.33 -0.76
CA ALA A 42 6.49 1.41 0.11
C ALA A 42 7.40 2.42 -0.61
N ARG A 43 8.33 1.94 -1.46
CA ARG A 43 9.15 2.81 -2.33
C ARG A 43 8.30 3.60 -3.33
N ARG A 44 7.22 3.00 -3.83
CA ARG A 44 6.21 3.67 -4.66
C ARG A 44 5.24 4.54 -3.86
N GLN A 45 5.42 4.65 -2.55
CA GLN A 45 4.58 5.42 -1.63
C GLN A 45 3.12 4.99 -1.59
N TRP A 46 2.78 3.79 -2.05
CA TRP A 46 1.41 3.27 -2.01
C TRP A 46 1.02 2.80 -0.63
N VAL A 47 2.00 2.36 0.16
CA VAL A 47 1.77 1.88 1.52
C VAL A 47 2.70 2.59 2.48
N LYS A 48 2.24 2.69 3.73
CA LYS A 48 3.07 3.11 4.86
C LYS A 48 2.86 2.16 6.03
N GLU A 49 3.94 1.89 6.72
CA GLU A 49 3.94 1.09 7.93
C GLU A 49 3.38 1.88 9.10
N HIS A 50 2.45 1.25 9.82
CA HIS A 50 1.81 1.80 11.01
C HIS A 50 1.95 0.80 12.16
N THR A 51 2.05 1.32 13.37
CA THR A 51 1.90 0.53 14.60
C THR A 51 0.47 0.01 14.73
N SER A 52 0.24 -1.01 15.56
CA SER A 52 -1.11 -1.49 15.89
C SER A 52 -2.03 -0.36 16.41
N THR A 53 -1.45 0.66 17.05
CA THR A 53 -2.15 1.86 17.56
C THR A 53 -2.42 2.93 16.49
N GLY A 54 -2.05 2.68 15.24
CA GLY A 54 -2.33 3.57 14.11
C GLY A 54 -1.36 4.74 13.94
N ARG A 55 -0.24 4.77 14.68
CA ARG A 55 0.84 5.75 14.47
C ARG A 55 1.75 5.30 13.34
N LEU A 56 2.39 6.23 12.64
CA LEU A 56 3.42 5.89 11.66
C LEU A 56 4.60 5.22 12.38
N ALA A 57 5.01 4.04 11.92
CA ALA A 57 6.10 3.28 12.54
C ALA A 57 7.41 4.10 12.55
N SER A 58 7.67 4.86 11.47
CA SER A 58 8.84 5.75 11.37
C SER A 58 8.88 6.88 12.40
N THR A 59 7.79 7.14 13.14
CA THR A 59 7.70 8.21 14.15
C THR A 59 7.76 7.67 15.58
N VAL A 60 7.82 6.36 15.76
CA VAL A 60 7.87 5.71 17.07
C VAL A 60 9.22 5.03 17.20
N ARG A 61 9.99 5.44 18.20
CA ARG A 61 11.25 4.77 18.55
C ARG A 61 10.94 3.54 19.39
N ASP A 62 11.58 2.41 19.08
CA ASP A 62 11.56 1.17 19.89
C ASP A 62 10.14 0.64 20.19
N TYR A 63 9.26 0.58 19.18
CA TYR A 63 7.92 0.01 19.37
C TYR A 63 7.98 -1.53 19.46
N PRO A 64 7.63 -2.15 20.61
CA PRO A 64 7.75 -3.60 20.79
C PRO A 64 6.58 -4.38 20.19
N GLY A 65 5.56 -3.71 19.67
CA GLY A 65 4.34 -4.33 19.15
C GLY A 65 4.41 -4.61 17.64
N PHE A 66 3.41 -5.33 17.14
CA PHE A 66 3.27 -5.60 15.71
C PHE A 66 2.98 -4.33 14.91
N THR A 67 3.59 -4.25 13.73
CA THR A 67 3.29 -3.26 12.71
C THR A 67 2.45 -3.88 11.59
N HIS A 68 1.79 -3.02 10.81
CA HIS A 68 1.09 -3.41 9.60
C HIS A 68 1.17 -2.30 8.56
N PHE A 69 1.04 -2.67 7.30
CA PHE A 69 1.01 -1.70 6.20
C PHE A 69 -0.41 -1.25 5.92
N ARG A 70 -0.58 0.05 5.65
CA ARG A 70 -1.85 0.64 5.21
C ARG A 70 -1.65 1.39 3.91
N LEU A 71 -2.69 1.45 3.08
CA LEU A 71 -2.68 2.30 1.89
C LEU A 71 -2.51 3.77 2.30
N THR A 72 -1.70 4.48 1.52
CA THR A 72 -1.67 5.94 1.49
C THR A 72 -2.74 6.45 0.52
N HIS A 73 -2.89 7.77 0.42
CA HIS A 73 -3.71 8.38 -0.63
C HIS A 73 -3.30 7.91 -2.05
N LEU A 74 -1.99 7.79 -2.32
CA LEU A 74 -1.49 7.31 -3.60
C LEU A 74 -1.79 5.82 -3.81
N GLY A 75 -1.70 5.02 -2.75
CA GLY A 75 -2.09 3.60 -2.79
C GLY A 75 -3.57 3.40 -3.07
N VAL A 76 -4.44 4.24 -2.50
CA VAL A 76 -5.89 4.22 -2.78
C VAL A 76 -6.15 4.56 -4.24
N ASN A 77 -5.51 5.61 -4.78
CA ASN A 77 -5.67 5.97 -6.19
C ASN A 77 -5.17 4.86 -7.13
N ALA A 78 -4.02 4.24 -6.80
CA ALA A 78 -3.50 3.09 -7.53
C ALA A 78 -4.48 1.90 -7.48
N ALA A 79 -5.04 1.58 -6.30
CA ALA A 79 -6.02 0.50 -6.13
C ALA A 79 -7.27 0.74 -6.99
N ARG A 80 -7.84 1.95 -6.96
CA ARG A 80 -9.02 2.31 -7.75
C ARG A 80 -8.73 2.24 -9.25
N ARG A 81 -7.55 2.65 -9.70
CA ARG A 81 -7.15 2.52 -11.11
C ARG A 81 -7.10 1.07 -11.55
N VAL A 82 -6.51 0.19 -10.73
CA VAL A 82 -6.48 -1.26 -11.02
C VAL A 82 -7.90 -1.83 -11.05
N GLN A 83 -8.76 -1.42 -10.10
CA GLN A 83 -10.15 -1.87 -10.06
C GLN A 83 -10.92 -1.44 -11.32
N ALA A 84 -10.81 -0.17 -11.74
CA ALA A 84 -11.44 0.33 -12.96
C ALA A 84 -10.98 -0.44 -14.21
N LEU A 85 -9.67 -0.70 -14.32
CA LEU A 85 -9.10 -1.51 -15.41
C LEU A 85 -9.64 -2.94 -15.43
N ARG A 86 -9.88 -3.56 -14.25
CA ARG A 86 -10.46 -4.91 -14.14
C ARG A 86 -11.96 -4.93 -14.48
N ASP A 87 -12.69 -3.89 -14.08
CA ASP A 87 -14.12 -3.77 -14.32
C ASP A 87 -14.44 -3.29 -15.75
N GLY A 88 -13.42 -3.05 -16.58
CA GLY A 88 -13.58 -2.58 -17.96
C GLY A 88 -14.11 -1.15 -18.06
N ARG A 89 -14.00 -0.35 -16.99
CA ARG A 89 -14.41 1.06 -16.99
C ARG A 89 -13.16 1.91 -17.28
N PRO A 90 -13.12 2.63 -18.42
CA PRO A 90 -12.00 3.51 -18.77
C PRO A 90 -11.84 4.67 -17.78
#